data_AF-A0A142XHJ3-F1
#
_entry.id   AF-A0A142XHJ3-F1
#
_cell.length_a   1.000
_cell.length_b   1.000
_cell.length_c   1.000
_cell.angle_alpha   90.00
_cell.angle_beta   90.00
_cell.angle_gamma   90.00
#
_symmetry.space_group_name_H-M   'P 1'
#
loop_
_entity.id
_entity.type
_entity.pdbx_description
1 polymer ?
#
loop_
_entity_poly.entity_id
_entity_poly.type
_entity_poly.pdbx_seq_one_letter_code
_entity_poly.pdbx_strand_id
1 'polypeptide(L)'
;MHFTDEQPFLDAVFDRFADDRPRLVYADFLDDSGAPERAELIRVQLALARLPEDDPRRPALCDRQAELLTQNRAEWTAHLAGLVETVDFRRGVPDSASVNAATFLERGEELFTRLRIRRLSIRDAAPVMAKLAASPLLARVRELDLCNCDLGNSGVNVLARSPFLENLESLDLGFNRIEDAGVHLLARSSGFPNLTTLALNDNDTIGDAGASELAESPFFAGLTGLDLSGNDIGDTGLGAIITSQSFTRLHSLRVTGNRIGDAGVARLARSALFGRVTKAEPELSLRANMIGTAGAAALATAPALAACTALDLSHNYLSDSGVAALLRSPNISRLRALRLGRNQLTDNGVIACCDLFDKLFKHLQFLDLSGNRLTRVGMGVLSARLGSHAVQIDVSGNVQSATAGDAPVAVSGLLDGLLDGVAEAARLKRRVTHPRHLSDS
;
A
#
# COMPACT_ATOMS: atom_id res chain seq x y z
N MET A 1 -12.30 -21.44 -31.74
CA MET A 1 -12.16 -20.57 -32.92
C MET A 1 -12.93 -19.30 -32.61
N HIS A 2 -12.28 -18.14 -32.46
CA HIS A 2 -12.88 -16.78 -32.48
C HIS A 2 -11.86 -15.64 -32.17
N PHE A 3 -10.63 -15.94 -31.74
CA PHE A 3 -9.63 -14.91 -31.37
C PHE A 3 -9.20 -13.95 -32.49
N THR A 4 -9.36 -14.31 -33.77
CA THR A 4 -8.88 -13.48 -34.89
C THR A 4 -9.67 -12.18 -35.08
N ASP A 5 -10.95 -12.15 -34.69
CA ASP A 5 -11.81 -10.98 -34.93
C ASP A 5 -11.73 -9.95 -33.80
N GLU A 6 -11.28 -10.35 -32.60
CA GLU A 6 -11.05 -9.44 -31.47
C GLU A 6 -9.73 -8.65 -31.58
N GLN A 7 -8.75 -9.18 -32.32
CA GLN A 7 -7.38 -8.66 -32.32
C GLN A 7 -7.26 -7.16 -32.67
N PRO A 8 -7.96 -6.63 -33.70
CA PRO A 8 -7.89 -5.20 -34.02
C PRO A 8 -8.40 -4.29 -32.88
N PHE A 9 -9.39 -4.75 -32.11
CA PHE A 9 -9.92 -4.00 -30.98
C PHE A 9 -8.93 -4.00 -29.81
N LEU A 10 -8.35 -5.17 -29.52
CA LEU A 10 -7.30 -5.30 -28.52
C LEU A 10 -6.09 -4.45 -28.88
N ASP A 11 -5.65 -4.47 -30.14
CA ASP A 11 -4.57 -3.62 -30.65
C ASP A 11 -4.87 -2.13 -30.40
N ALA A 12 -6.08 -1.68 -30.75
CA ALA A 12 -6.49 -0.30 -30.51
C ALA A 12 -6.54 0.08 -29.02
N VAL A 13 -6.90 -0.86 -28.13
CA VAL A 13 -6.87 -0.68 -26.67
C VAL A 13 -5.44 -0.56 -26.15
N PHE A 14 -4.53 -1.40 -26.61
CA PHE A 14 -3.14 -1.41 -26.14
C PHE A 14 -2.33 -0.24 -26.68
N ASP A 15 -2.53 0.17 -27.93
CA ASP A 15 -1.88 1.35 -28.53
C ASP A 15 -2.27 2.67 -27.82
N ARG A 16 -3.48 2.69 -27.24
CA ARG A 16 -4.03 3.84 -26.52
C ARG A 16 -4.47 3.44 -25.11
N PHE A 17 -3.53 2.87 -24.34
CA PHE A 17 -3.82 2.29 -23.03
C PHE A 17 -4.48 3.26 -22.03
N ALA A 18 -4.21 4.57 -22.09
CA ALA A 18 -4.86 5.54 -21.20
C ALA A 18 -6.26 5.98 -21.66
N ASP A 19 -6.62 5.75 -22.94
CA ASP A 19 -7.86 6.20 -23.54
C ASP A 19 -8.97 5.15 -23.33
N ASP A 20 -10.11 5.61 -22.83
CA ASP A 20 -11.27 4.74 -22.61
C ASP A 20 -12.05 4.48 -23.90
N ARG A 21 -11.90 5.32 -24.94
CA ARG A 21 -12.69 5.21 -26.18
C ARG A 21 -12.50 3.87 -26.92
N PRO A 22 -11.26 3.38 -27.16
CA PRO A 22 -11.08 2.08 -27.79
C PRO A 22 -11.69 0.93 -26.99
N ARG A 23 -11.72 1.06 -25.65
CA ARG A 23 -12.31 0.04 -24.76
C ARG A 23 -13.82 0.02 -24.86
N LEU A 24 -14.47 1.19 -24.97
CA LEU A 24 -15.92 1.25 -25.19
C LEU A 24 -16.30 0.67 -26.55
N VAL A 25 -15.53 0.98 -27.61
CA VAL A 25 -15.73 0.36 -28.93
C VAL A 25 -15.55 -1.16 -28.87
N TYR A 26 -14.58 -1.65 -28.11
CA TYR A 26 -14.41 -3.08 -27.88
C TYR A 26 -15.56 -3.71 -27.09
N ALA A 27 -16.11 -3.00 -26.08
CA ALA A 27 -17.28 -3.44 -25.35
C ALA A 27 -18.52 -3.55 -26.25
N ASP A 28 -18.74 -2.57 -27.15
CA ASP A 28 -19.84 -2.61 -28.10
C ASP A 28 -19.70 -3.81 -29.07
N PHE A 29 -18.49 -4.08 -29.55
CA PHE A 29 -18.21 -5.28 -30.34
C PHE A 29 -18.50 -6.59 -29.57
N LEU A 30 -18.15 -6.64 -28.29
CA LEU A 30 -18.39 -7.82 -27.45
C LEU A 30 -19.88 -8.06 -27.22
N ASP A 31 -20.70 -7.01 -27.06
CA ASP A 31 -22.16 -7.14 -27.02
C ASP A 31 -22.70 -7.74 -28.32
N ASP A 32 -22.29 -7.20 -29.47
CA ASP A 32 -22.71 -7.66 -30.79
C ASP A 32 -22.24 -9.10 -31.10
N SER A 33 -21.14 -9.52 -30.49
CA SER A 33 -20.52 -10.84 -30.68
C SER A 33 -20.97 -11.88 -29.65
N GLY A 34 -21.94 -11.56 -28.79
CA GLY A 34 -22.52 -12.50 -27.82
C GLY A 34 -21.67 -12.72 -26.56
N ALA A 35 -20.85 -11.75 -26.18
CA ALA A 35 -20.07 -11.74 -24.93
C ALA A 35 -20.44 -10.53 -24.02
N PRO A 36 -21.73 -10.33 -23.68
CA PRO A 36 -22.20 -9.13 -22.99
C PRO A 36 -21.63 -8.97 -21.58
N GLU A 37 -21.31 -10.06 -20.87
CA GLU A 37 -20.71 -10.01 -19.54
C GLU A 37 -19.29 -9.42 -19.58
N ARG A 38 -18.54 -9.68 -20.65
CA ARG A 38 -17.19 -9.13 -20.83
C ARG A 38 -17.27 -7.66 -21.22
N ALA A 39 -18.26 -7.28 -22.03
CA ALA A 39 -18.57 -5.89 -22.34
C ALA A 39 -18.97 -5.10 -21.08
N GLU A 40 -19.82 -5.70 -20.23
CA GLU A 40 -20.23 -5.11 -18.95
C GLU A 40 -19.03 -4.91 -18.02
N LEU A 41 -18.13 -5.89 -17.91
CA LEU A 41 -16.91 -5.74 -17.10
C LEU A 41 -16.11 -4.51 -17.52
N ILE A 42 -15.92 -4.30 -18.83
CA ILE A 42 -15.23 -3.10 -19.35
C ILE A 42 -15.92 -1.85 -18.82
N ARG A 43 -17.24 -1.73 -19.01
CA ARG A 43 -18.00 -0.53 -18.63
C ARG A 43 -17.98 -0.30 -17.11
N VAL A 44 -18.12 -1.34 -16.30
CA VAL A 44 -18.06 -1.28 -14.84
C VAL A 44 -16.67 -0.81 -14.38
N GLN A 45 -15.60 -1.37 -14.93
CA GLN A 45 -14.24 -0.98 -14.55
C GLN A 45 -13.88 0.44 -15.03
N LEU A 46 -14.40 0.87 -16.18
CA LEU A 46 -14.26 2.25 -16.64
C LEU A 46 -15.05 3.24 -15.77
N ALA A 47 -16.25 2.86 -15.33
CA ALA A 47 -17.02 3.66 -14.38
C ALA A 47 -16.25 3.78 -13.06
N LEU A 48 -15.81 2.67 -12.47
CA LEU A 48 -14.99 2.66 -11.26
C LEU A 48 -13.71 3.50 -11.40
N ALA A 49 -13.05 3.48 -12.55
CA ALA A 49 -11.84 4.28 -12.76
C ALA A 49 -12.09 5.81 -12.77
N ARG A 50 -13.33 6.25 -12.99
CA ARG A 50 -13.71 7.68 -13.04
C ARG A 50 -14.33 8.20 -11.76
N LEU A 51 -14.79 7.31 -10.88
CA LEU A 51 -15.46 7.70 -9.64
C LEU A 51 -14.45 8.02 -8.53
N PRO A 52 -14.59 9.15 -7.81
CA PRO A 52 -13.88 9.39 -6.56
C PRO A 52 -14.11 8.26 -5.56
N GLU A 53 -13.11 7.92 -4.74
CA GLU A 53 -13.20 6.78 -3.80
C GLU A 53 -14.41 6.85 -2.85
N ASP A 54 -14.89 8.04 -2.52
CA ASP A 54 -16.06 8.27 -1.65
C ASP A 54 -17.41 8.33 -2.40
N ASP A 55 -17.45 8.06 -3.71
CA ASP A 55 -18.70 8.10 -4.48
C ASP A 55 -19.64 6.94 -4.07
N PRO A 56 -20.91 7.22 -3.74
CA PRO A 56 -21.87 6.24 -3.20
C PRO A 56 -22.21 5.11 -4.18
N ARG A 57 -21.89 5.25 -5.47
CA ARG A 57 -22.11 4.20 -6.48
C ARG A 57 -20.98 3.17 -6.50
N ARG A 58 -19.80 3.49 -5.97
CA ARG A 58 -18.63 2.60 -6.02
C ARG A 58 -18.87 1.25 -5.37
N PRO A 59 -19.48 1.13 -4.17
CA PRO A 59 -19.72 -0.18 -3.56
C PRO A 59 -20.49 -1.13 -4.46
N ALA A 60 -21.64 -0.68 -5.01
CA ALA A 60 -22.45 -1.49 -5.91
C ALA A 60 -21.70 -1.90 -7.19
N LEU A 61 -20.87 -1.01 -7.75
CA LEU A 61 -20.04 -1.33 -8.91
C LEU A 61 -18.91 -2.30 -8.57
N CYS A 62 -18.31 -2.20 -7.38
CA CYS A 62 -17.31 -3.15 -6.89
C CYS A 62 -17.92 -4.54 -6.71
N ASP A 63 -19.12 -4.62 -6.11
CA ASP A 63 -19.87 -5.87 -5.94
C ASP A 63 -20.18 -6.49 -7.30
N ARG A 64 -20.65 -5.68 -8.26
CA ARG A 64 -20.92 -6.15 -9.62
C ARG A 64 -19.67 -6.62 -10.36
N GLN A 65 -18.55 -5.90 -10.23
CA GLN A 65 -17.26 -6.34 -10.78
C GLN A 65 -16.84 -7.69 -10.19
N ALA A 66 -16.95 -7.85 -8.87
CA ALA A 66 -16.60 -9.09 -8.19
C ALA A 66 -17.48 -10.25 -8.64
N GLU A 67 -18.79 -10.02 -8.80
CA GLU A 67 -19.73 -11.00 -9.32
C GLU A 67 -19.36 -11.45 -10.75
N LEU A 68 -19.17 -10.50 -11.67
CA LEU A 68 -18.78 -10.79 -13.06
C LEU A 68 -17.50 -11.61 -13.14
N LEU A 69 -16.47 -11.24 -12.37
CA LEU A 69 -15.20 -11.96 -12.36
C LEU A 69 -15.35 -13.35 -11.72
N THR A 70 -16.14 -13.49 -10.66
CA THR A 70 -16.35 -14.78 -9.98
C THR A 70 -17.05 -15.77 -10.90
N GLN A 71 -18.05 -15.32 -11.65
CA GLN A 71 -18.85 -16.17 -12.54
C GLN A 71 -18.09 -16.55 -13.83
N ASN A 72 -17.34 -15.60 -14.41
CA ASN A 72 -16.88 -15.75 -15.80
C ASN A 72 -15.36 -15.92 -15.97
N ARG A 73 -14.54 -15.63 -14.94
CA ARG A 73 -13.07 -15.61 -15.11
C ARG A 73 -12.53 -16.94 -15.62
N ALA A 74 -13.00 -18.08 -15.09
CA ALA A 74 -12.53 -19.39 -15.48
C ALA A 74 -12.71 -19.66 -16.98
N GLU A 75 -13.84 -19.25 -17.55
CA GLU A 75 -14.11 -19.35 -18.99
C GLU A 75 -13.22 -18.38 -19.78
N TRP A 76 -13.18 -17.11 -19.38
CA TRP A 76 -12.40 -16.07 -20.07
C TRP A 76 -10.91 -16.37 -20.10
N THR A 77 -10.38 -17.08 -19.09
CA THR A 77 -8.97 -17.46 -18.99
C THR A 77 -8.71 -18.93 -19.32
N ALA A 78 -9.70 -19.69 -19.80
CA ALA A 78 -9.56 -21.14 -20.04
C ALA A 78 -8.42 -21.46 -21.03
N HIS A 79 -8.22 -20.61 -22.04
CA HIS A 79 -7.15 -20.72 -23.03
C HIS A 79 -5.73 -20.49 -22.45
N LEU A 80 -5.64 -20.07 -21.19
CA LEU A 80 -4.40 -19.82 -20.45
C LEU A 80 -4.17 -20.87 -19.34
N ALA A 81 -5.07 -21.86 -19.22
CA ALA A 81 -4.97 -22.90 -18.22
C ALA A 81 -3.60 -23.60 -18.30
N GLY A 82 -2.94 -23.71 -17.13
CA GLY A 82 -1.60 -24.30 -17.00
C GLY A 82 -0.45 -23.40 -17.49
N LEU A 83 -0.72 -22.21 -18.04
CA LEU A 83 0.30 -21.22 -18.40
C LEU A 83 0.46 -20.14 -17.33
N VAL A 84 -0.65 -19.76 -16.68
CA VAL A 84 -0.71 -18.75 -15.63
C VAL A 84 -1.52 -19.28 -14.44
N GLU A 85 -1.21 -18.80 -13.25
CA GLU A 85 -1.96 -19.10 -12.02
C GLU A 85 -3.19 -18.19 -11.89
N THR A 86 -3.00 -16.89 -12.17
CA THR A 86 -4.06 -15.89 -12.15
C THR A 86 -3.83 -14.86 -13.25
N VAL A 87 -4.92 -14.23 -13.68
CA VAL A 87 -4.90 -13.11 -14.63
C VAL A 87 -5.86 -12.07 -14.09
N ASP A 88 -5.38 -10.85 -13.86
CA ASP A 88 -6.28 -9.76 -13.45
C ASP A 88 -6.62 -8.85 -14.62
N PHE A 89 -7.88 -8.41 -14.58
CA PHE A 89 -8.46 -7.54 -15.59
C PHE A 89 -8.45 -6.12 -15.07
N ARG A 90 -7.93 -5.20 -15.89
CA ARG A 90 -7.96 -3.77 -15.62
C ARG A 90 -8.58 -3.05 -16.80
N ARG A 91 -9.64 -2.29 -16.52
CA ARG A 91 -10.48 -1.65 -17.55
C ARG A 91 -10.94 -2.66 -18.62
N GLY A 92 -11.26 -3.87 -18.17
CA GLY A 92 -11.90 -4.96 -18.88
C GLY A 92 -11.01 -5.78 -19.83
N VAL A 93 -9.70 -5.57 -19.83
CA VAL A 93 -8.73 -6.44 -20.54
C VAL A 93 -7.72 -7.05 -19.56
N PRO A 94 -7.15 -8.24 -19.85
CA PRO A 94 -6.01 -8.76 -19.10
C PRO A 94 -4.89 -7.72 -19.04
N ASP A 95 -4.45 -7.36 -17.83
CA ASP A 95 -3.42 -6.34 -17.59
C ASP A 95 -2.22 -6.91 -16.84
N SER A 96 -2.47 -7.89 -15.98
CA SER A 96 -1.47 -8.63 -15.23
C SER A 96 -1.69 -10.14 -15.29
N ALA A 97 -0.60 -10.89 -15.13
CA ALA A 97 -0.65 -12.32 -14.91
C ALA A 97 0.32 -12.75 -13.81
N SER A 98 -0.07 -13.75 -13.02
CA SER A 98 0.81 -14.47 -12.10
C SER A 98 1.24 -15.78 -12.75
N VAL A 99 2.53 -16.10 -12.68
CA VAL A 99 3.10 -17.32 -13.25
C VAL A 99 4.22 -17.85 -12.37
N ASN A 100 4.32 -19.17 -12.23
CA ASN A 100 5.48 -19.80 -11.60
C ASN A 100 6.74 -19.56 -12.46
N ALA A 101 7.88 -19.28 -11.83
CA ALA A 101 9.12 -18.95 -12.53
C ALA A 101 9.60 -20.06 -13.48
N ALA A 102 9.41 -21.34 -13.14
CA ALA A 102 9.76 -22.44 -14.03
C ALA A 102 8.89 -22.43 -15.30
N THR A 103 7.58 -22.28 -15.14
CA THR A 103 6.63 -22.17 -16.26
C THR A 103 6.92 -20.96 -17.12
N PHE A 104 7.27 -19.81 -16.53
CA PHE A 104 7.65 -18.62 -17.28
C PHE A 104 8.90 -18.85 -18.14
N LEU A 105 9.92 -19.51 -17.58
CA LEU A 105 11.15 -19.81 -18.31
C LEU A 105 10.93 -20.80 -19.46
N GLU A 106 10.01 -21.76 -19.30
CA GLU A 106 9.69 -22.75 -20.33
C GLU A 106 8.74 -22.21 -21.41
N ARG A 107 7.72 -21.45 -21.00
CA ARG A 107 6.55 -21.10 -21.84
C ARG A 107 6.29 -19.61 -21.93
N GLY A 108 7.24 -18.76 -21.54
CA GLY A 108 7.06 -17.30 -21.53
C GLY A 108 6.78 -16.68 -22.91
N GLU A 109 7.32 -17.24 -24.00
CA GLU A 109 6.98 -16.78 -25.35
C GLU A 109 5.51 -17.07 -25.69
N GLU A 110 5.00 -18.23 -25.29
CA GLU A 110 3.58 -18.58 -25.43
C GLU A 110 2.70 -17.61 -24.61
N LEU A 111 3.13 -17.27 -23.40
CA LEU A 111 2.46 -16.29 -22.54
C LEU A 111 2.30 -14.95 -23.24
N PHE A 112 3.39 -14.38 -23.76
CA PHE A 112 3.34 -13.07 -24.42
C PHE A 112 2.70 -13.11 -25.81
N THR A 113 2.58 -14.29 -26.42
CA THR A 113 1.80 -14.46 -27.66
C THR A 113 0.30 -14.42 -27.38
N ARG A 114 -0.13 -14.97 -26.24
CA ARG A 114 -1.55 -15.04 -25.85
C ARG A 114 -2.03 -13.83 -25.05
N LEU A 115 -1.13 -13.18 -24.33
CA LEU A 115 -1.43 -12.05 -23.46
C LEU A 115 -0.54 -10.85 -23.76
N ARG A 116 -1.18 -9.67 -23.78
CA ARG A 116 -0.49 -8.39 -23.78
C ARG A 116 -0.62 -7.75 -22.41
N ILE A 117 0.28 -8.13 -21.51
CA ILE A 117 0.32 -7.65 -20.12
C ILE A 117 1.43 -6.63 -19.92
N ARG A 118 1.18 -5.66 -19.04
CA ARG A 118 2.22 -4.72 -18.57
C ARG A 118 2.86 -5.23 -17.28
N ARG A 119 2.07 -5.88 -16.43
CA ARG A 119 2.48 -6.41 -15.14
C ARG A 119 2.64 -7.93 -15.19
N LEU A 120 3.77 -8.40 -14.69
CA LEU A 120 4.04 -9.82 -14.52
C LEU A 120 4.39 -10.08 -13.05
N SER A 121 3.61 -10.93 -12.40
CA SER A 121 3.94 -11.47 -11.08
C SER A 121 4.57 -12.84 -11.28
N ILE A 122 5.79 -13.01 -10.77
CA ILE A 122 6.51 -14.27 -10.85
C ILE A 122 6.62 -14.86 -9.45
N ARG A 123 6.18 -16.11 -9.31
CA ARG A 123 6.20 -16.88 -8.06
C ARG A 123 7.38 -17.85 -8.08
N ASP A 124 7.88 -18.20 -6.90
CA ASP A 124 8.98 -19.16 -6.71
C ASP A 124 10.23 -18.82 -7.55
N ALA A 125 10.61 -17.55 -7.59
CA ALA A 125 11.70 -17.07 -8.44
C ALA A 125 13.10 -17.44 -7.92
N ALA A 126 13.31 -17.54 -6.60
CA ALA A 126 14.64 -17.73 -6.01
C ALA A 126 15.44 -18.93 -6.58
N PRO A 127 14.86 -20.15 -6.73
CA PRO A 127 15.60 -21.30 -7.25
C PRO A 127 16.14 -21.12 -8.67
N VAL A 128 15.52 -20.24 -9.46
CA VAL A 128 15.85 -20.04 -10.88
C VAL A 128 16.22 -18.58 -11.20
N MET A 129 16.53 -17.77 -10.19
CA MET A 129 16.70 -16.32 -10.34
C MET A 129 17.77 -15.94 -11.38
N ALA A 130 18.86 -16.70 -11.47
CA ALA A 130 19.90 -16.46 -12.48
C ALA A 130 19.38 -16.63 -13.91
N LYS A 131 18.57 -17.66 -14.17
CA LYS A 131 17.95 -17.87 -15.48
C LYS A 131 16.87 -16.83 -15.75
N LEU A 132 16.09 -16.50 -14.73
CA LEU A 132 15.04 -15.49 -14.83
C LEU A 132 15.62 -14.12 -15.18
N ALA A 133 16.64 -13.66 -14.45
CA ALA A 133 17.31 -12.38 -14.72
C ALA A 133 18.00 -12.34 -16.10
N ALA A 134 18.36 -13.49 -16.66
CA ALA A 134 18.91 -13.61 -18.00
C ALA A 134 17.85 -13.76 -19.10
N SER A 135 16.55 -13.74 -18.77
CA SER A 135 15.48 -13.91 -19.75
C SER A 135 15.20 -12.60 -20.51
N PRO A 136 15.32 -12.58 -21.85
CA PRO A 136 15.01 -11.40 -22.66
C PRO A 136 13.51 -11.04 -22.63
N LEU A 137 12.66 -11.97 -22.19
CA LEU A 137 11.23 -11.72 -22.05
C LEU A 137 10.91 -10.67 -21.00
N LEU A 138 11.80 -10.43 -20.02
CA LEU A 138 11.64 -9.37 -19.04
C LEU A 138 11.68 -7.97 -19.68
N ALA A 139 12.28 -7.82 -20.87
CA ALA A 139 12.27 -6.55 -21.58
C ALA A 139 10.87 -6.15 -22.09
N ARG A 140 9.91 -7.09 -22.08
CA ARG A 140 8.52 -6.87 -22.51
C ARG A 140 7.60 -6.40 -21.37
N VAL A 141 8.05 -6.44 -20.12
CA VAL A 141 7.23 -6.01 -18.97
C VAL A 141 7.59 -4.61 -18.51
N ARG A 142 6.60 -3.92 -17.93
CA ARG A 142 6.74 -2.59 -17.33
C ARG A 142 6.64 -2.64 -15.81
N GLU A 143 5.93 -3.63 -15.29
CA GLU A 143 5.78 -3.84 -13.86
C GLU A 143 6.14 -5.29 -13.55
N LEU A 144 7.09 -5.48 -12.64
CA LEU A 144 7.56 -6.79 -12.22
C LEU A 144 7.31 -6.94 -10.74
N ASP A 145 6.54 -7.96 -10.40
CA ASP A 145 6.23 -8.34 -9.03
C ASP A 145 6.96 -9.65 -8.71
N LEU A 146 7.90 -9.56 -7.77
CA LEU A 146 8.64 -10.67 -7.20
C LEU A 146 8.40 -10.75 -5.69
N CYS A 147 7.25 -10.25 -5.22
CA CYS A 147 6.90 -10.27 -3.82
C CYS A 147 6.87 -11.71 -3.29
N ASN A 148 7.41 -11.92 -2.09
CA ASN A 148 7.40 -13.21 -1.42
C ASN A 148 8.03 -14.35 -2.25
N CYS A 149 9.20 -14.09 -2.85
CA CYS A 149 9.98 -15.04 -3.64
C CYS A 149 11.22 -15.60 -2.95
N ASP A 150 11.47 -15.23 -1.69
CA ASP A 150 12.64 -15.62 -0.90
C ASP A 150 13.98 -15.32 -1.59
N LEU A 151 14.07 -14.16 -2.25
CA LEU A 151 15.24 -13.80 -3.06
C LEU A 151 16.51 -13.57 -2.22
N GLY A 152 16.36 -12.96 -1.03
CA GLY A 152 17.47 -12.47 -0.23
C GLY A 152 18.40 -11.50 -0.97
N ASN A 153 19.53 -11.17 -0.36
CA ASN A 153 20.53 -10.27 -0.95
C ASN A 153 21.13 -10.84 -2.25
N SER A 154 21.28 -12.16 -2.36
CA SER A 154 21.88 -12.82 -3.53
C SER A 154 20.95 -12.78 -4.75
N GLY A 155 19.66 -13.06 -4.59
CA GLY A 155 18.68 -12.97 -5.67
C GLY A 155 18.53 -11.54 -6.18
N VAL A 156 18.53 -10.57 -5.26
CA VAL A 156 18.51 -9.15 -5.60
C VAL A 156 19.77 -8.72 -6.36
N ASN A 157 20.97 -9.17 -5.97
CA ASN A 157 22.20 -8.89 -6.70
C ASN A 157 22.14 -9.39 -8.15
N VAL A 158 21.57 -10.57 -8.35
CA VAL A 158 21.39 -11.17 -9.68
C VAL A 158 20.39 -10.37 -10.50
N LEU A 159 19.23 -10.02 -9.92
CA LEU A 159 18.22 -9.18 -10.57
C LEU A 159 18.78 -7.80 -10.97
N ALA A 160 19.54 -7.17 -10.07
CA ALA A 160 20.18 -5.88 -10.27
C ALA A 160 21.21 -5.86 -11.41
N ARG A 161 21.64 -7.04 -11.90
CA ARG A 161 22.56 -7.20 -13.03
C ARG A 161 21.87 -7.65 -14.31
N SER A 162 20.54 -7.79 -14.30
CA SER A 162 19.79 -8.15 -15.50
C SER A 162 19.92 -7.07 -16.57
N PRO A 163 20.26 -7.42 -17.83
CA PRO A 163 20.29 -6.46 -18.92
C PRO A 163 18.90 -6.20 -19.54
N PHE A 164 17.85 -6.87 -19.04
CA PHE A 164 16.52 -6.89 -19.65
C PHE A 164 15.46 -6.12 -18.87
N LEU A 165 15.87 -5.31 -17.88
CA LEU A 165 14.96 -4.53 -17.03
C LEU A 165 14.98 -3.02 -17.33
N GLU A 166 15.57 -2.63 -18.47
CA GLU A 166 15.66 -1.22 -18.89
C GLU A 166 14.29 -0.55 -19.02
N ASN A 167 13.26 -1.32 -19.36
CA ASN A 167 11.90 -0.86 -19.60
C ASN A 167 11.02 -0.84 -18.34
N LEU A 168 11.56 -1.30 -17.20
CA LEU A 168 10.81 -1.48 -15.97
C LEU A 168 10.49 -0.13 -15.32
N GLU A 169 9.21 0.10 -15.08
CA GLU A 169 8.64 1.29 -14.46
C GLU A 169 8.28 1.05 -12.98
N SER A 170 7.92 -0.19 -12.62
CA SER A 170 7.57 -0.61 -11.25
C SER A 170 8.23 -1.93 -10.88
N LEU A 171 8.80 -2.00 -9.69
CA LEU A 171 9.42 -3.20 -9.14
C LEU A 171 8.91 -3.45 -7.71
N ASP A 172 8.30 -4.61 -7.49
CA ASP A 172 7.91 -5.08 -6.17
C ASP A 172 8.83 -6.21 -5.69
N LEU A 173 9.55 -5.93 -4.60
CA LEU A 173 10.46 -6.84 -3.92
C LEU A 173 10.05 -7.04 -2.45
N GLY A 174 8.77 -6.83 -2.12
CA GLY A 174 8.30 -7.04 -0.75
C GLY A 174 8.46 -8.49 -0.27
N PHE A 175 8.58 -8.71 1.04
CA PHE A 175 8.65 -10.05 1.63
C PHE A 175 9.77 -10.96 1.09
N ASN A 176 10.96 -10.43 0.81
CA ASN A 176 12.07 -11.17 0.20
C ASN A 176 13.29 -11.36 1.11
N ARG A 177 13.21 -11.01 2.40
CA ARG A 177 14.33 -11.09 3.37
C ARG A 177 15.56 -10.32 2.87
N ILE A 178 15.32 -9.15 2.28
CA ILE A 178 16.36 -8.25 1.80
C ILE A 178 16.86 -7.42 2.98
N GLU A 179 18.17 -7.43 3.20
CA GLU A 179 18.82 -6.63 4.23
C GLU A 179 19.47 -5.38 3.60
N ASP A 180 20.07 -4.52 4.43
CA ASP A 180 20.83 -3.35 3.98
C ASP A 180 21.87 -3.66 2.90
N ALA A 181 22.52 -4.84 2.96
CA ALA A 181 23.48 -5.29 1.95
C ALA A 181 22.83 -5.53 0.57
N GLY A 182 21.60 -6.05 0.51
CA GLY A 182 20.86 -6.21 -0.73
C GLY A 182 20.40 -4.85 -1.29
N VAL A 183 19.97 -3.96 -0.40
CA VAL A 183 19.61 -2.58 -0.77
C VAL A 183 20.80 -1.81 -1.32
N HIS A 184 21.98 -1.95 -0.71
CA HIS A 184 23.24 -1.36 -1.20
C HIS A 184 23.54 -1.76 -2.66
N LEU A 185 23.23 -3.00 -3.05
CA LEU A 185 23.42 -3.51 -4.41
C LEU A 185 22.38 -2.94 -5.38
N LEU A 186 21.11 -2.83 -4.96
CA LEU A 186 20.05 -2.18 -5.75
C LEU A 186 20.37 -0.70 -6.00
N ALA A 187 20.76 0.03 -4.95
CA ALA A 187 21.04 1.46 -5.00
C ALA A 187 22.20 1.81 -5.95
N ARG A 188 23.08 0.86 -6.27
CA ARG A 188 24.20 1.04 -7.21
C ARG A 188 23.95 0.46 -8.60
N SER A 189 22.77 -0.10 -8.84
CA SER A 189 22.43 -0.67 -10.13
C SER A 189 21.89 0.38 -11.09
N SER A 190 22.46 0.40 -12.29
CA SER A 190 21.91 1.13 -13.45
C SER A 190 20.89 0.32 -14.24
N GLY A 191 20.48 -0.86 -13.76
CA GLY A 191 19.61 -1.79 -14.48
C GLY A 191 18.14 -1.35 -14.59
N PHE A 192 17.74 -0.32 -13.84
CA PHE A 192 16.36 0.16 -13.77
C PHE A 192 16.24 1.67 -14.09
N PRO A 193 16.73 2.15 -15.25
CA PRO A 193 16.82 3.58 -15.55
C PRO A 193 15.45 4.28 -15.61
N ASN A 194 14.37 3.53 -15.86
CA ASN A 194 13.01 4.05 -15.97
C ASN A 194 12.15 3.79 -14.73
N LEU A 195 12.75 3.33 -13.63
CA LEU A 195 11.99 2.96 -12.43
C LEU A 195 11.37 4.20 -11.77
N THR A 196 10.06 4.14 -11.57
CA THR A 196 9.27 5.19 -10.91
C THR A 196 8.68 4.71 -9.59
N THR A 197 8.45 3.40 -9.44
CA THR A 197 7.92 2.81 -8.21
C THR A 197 8.79 1.65 -7.75
N LEU A 198 9.20 1.68 -6.49
CA LEU A 198 9.95 0.62 -5.84
C LEU A 198 9.25 0.24 -4.53
N ALA A 199 8.90 -1.04 -4.39
CA ALA A 199 8.41 -1.60 -3.15
C ALA A 199 9.44 -2.56 -2.55
N LEU A 200 9.82 -2.28 -1.30
CA LEU A 200 10.76 -3.05 -0.48
C LEU A 200 10.12 -3.37 0.88
N ASN A 201 8.79 -3.39 0.95
CA ASN A 201 8.07 -3.57 2.19
C ASN A 201 8.24 -4.98 2.79
N ASP A 202 8.12 -5.08 4.10
CA ASP A 202 8.06 -6.35 4.83
C ASP A 202 9.30 -7.24 4.55
N ASN A 203 10.49 -6.62 4.47
CA ASN A 203 11.77 -7.32 4.39
C ASN A 203 12.46 -7.48 5.77
N ASP A 204 11.79 -7.00 6.83
CA ASP A 204 12.09 -7.11 8.26
C ASP A 204 13.44 -6.51 8.73
N THR A 205 14.41 -6.33 7.83
CA THR A 205 15.82 -6.10 8.18
C THR A 205 16.46 -4.93 7.42
N ILE A 206 15.69 -4.23 6.59
CA ILE A 206 16.14 -2.96 5.99
C ILE A 206 16.12 -1.89 7.08
N GLY A 207 17.29 -1.40 7.46
CA GLY A 207 17.47 -0.41 8.50
C GLY A 207 17.82 0.98 7.94
N ASP A 208 18.34 1.83 8.83
CA ASP A 208 18.76 3.19 8.50
C ASP A 208 19.87 3.24 7.44
N ALA A 209 20.77 2.25 7.41
CA ALA A 209 21.84 2.18 6.43
C ALA A 209 21.29 1.90 5.02
N GLY A 210 20.39 0.92 4.86
CA GLY A 210 19.73 0.64 3.59
C GLY A 210 18.89 1.83 3.11
N ALA A 211 18.13 2.47 4.00
CA ALA A 211 17.38 3.68 3.66
C ALA A 211 18.29 4.83 3.18
N SER A 212 19.47 4.98 3.80
CA SER A 212 20.47 5.98 3.39
C SER A 212 21.05 5.66 2.01
N GLU A 213 21.38 4.40 1.74
CA GLU A 213 21.87 3.95 0.43
C GLU A 213 20.85 4.20 -0.70
N LEU A 214 19.56 3.94 -0.45
CA LEU A 214 18.49 4.29 -1.40
C LEU A 214 18.43 5.80 -1.64
N ALA A 215 18.50 6.59 -0.57
CA ALA A 215 18.42 8.05 -0.62
C ALA A 215 19.60 8.69 -1.39
N GLU A 216 20.77 8.05 -1.39
CA GLU A 216 21.97 8.51 -2.09
C GLU A 216 22.09 7.97 -3.52
N SER A 217 21.23 7.02 -3.92
CA SER A 217 21.28 6.45 -5.26
C SER A 217 20.98 7.49 -6.35
N PRO A 218 21.88 7.71 -7.33
CA PRO A 218 21.58 8.57 -8.47
C PRO A 218 20.61 7.89 -9.46
N PHE A 219 20.50 6.57 -9.43
CA PHE A 219 19.67 5.79 -10.36
C PHE A 219 18.18 5.84 -10.02
N PHE A 220 17.84 6.22 -8.78
CA PHE A 220 16.47 6.35 -8.31
C PHE A 220 15.94 7.79 -8.29
N ALA A 221 16.58 8.71 -9.03
CA ALA A 221 16.10 10.09 -9.18
C ALA A 221 14.72 10.19 -9.87
N GLY A 222 14.34 9.15 -10.61
CA GLY A 222 13.03 9.01 -11.25
C GLY A 222 11.90 8.57 -10.32
N LEU A 223 12.20 8.10 -9.09
CA LEU A 223 11.18 7.54 -8.21
C LEU A 223 10.12 8.57 -7.81
N THR A 224 8.87 8.19 -8.03
CA THR A 224 7.66 8.88 -7.60
C THR A 224 6.99 8.18 -6.42
N GLY A 225 7.17 6.86 -6.32
CA GLY A 225 6.66 6.02 -5.24
C GLY A 225 7.72 5.13 -4.60
N LEU A 226 7.76 5.11 -3.27
CA LEU A 226 8.65 4.26 -2.48
C LEU A 226 7.89 3.65 -1.31
N ASP A 227 7.82 2.31 -1.26
CA ASP A 227 7.25 1.58 -0.13
C ASP A 227 8.35 0.89 0.68
N LEU A 228 8.53 1.34 1.91
CA LEU A 228 9.47 0.81 2.89
C LEU A 228 8.74 0.32 4.15
N SER A 229 7.44 0.07 4.06
CA SER A 229 6.65 -0.38 5.21
C SER A 229 7.13 -1.72 5.75
N GLY A 230 6.96 -2.02 7.05
CA GLY A 230 7.34 -3.34 7.60
C GLY A 230 8.85 -3.59 7.58
N ASN A 231 9.64 -2.59 7.92
CA ASN A 231 11.09 -2.68 7.98
C ASN A 231 11.59 -2.09 9.31
N ASP A 232 12.90 -1.94 9.42
CA ASP A 232 13.60 -1.58 10.65
C ASP A 232 14.12 -0.12 10.60
N ILE A 233 13.46 0.74 9.82
CA ILE A 233 13.90 2.12 9.59
C ILE A 233 13.53 3.01 10.78
N GLY A 234 14.50 3.74 11.30
CA GLY A 234 14.34 4.72 12.36
C GLY A 234 14.38 6.17 11.87
N ASP A 235 14.58 7.08 12.83
CA ASP A 235 14.61 8.52 12.57
C ASP A 235 15.75 8.94 11.64
N THR A 236 16.89 8.22 11.69
CA THR A 236 18.06 8.52 10.84
C THR A 236 17.77 8.17 9.39
N GLY A 237 17.22 6.97 9.12
CA GLY A 237 16.90 6.51 7.77
C GLY A 237 15.79 7.33 7.13
N LEU A 238 14.72 7.64 7.88
CA LEU A 238 13.71 8.59 7.39
C LEU A 238 14.33 9.97 7.14
N GLY A 239 15.24 10.40 8.03
CA GLY A 239 16.01 11.62 7.87
C GLY A 239 16.78 11.69 6.55
N ALA A 240 17.42 10.59 6.14
CA ALA A 240 18.14 10.47 4.88
C ALA A 240 17.21 10.56 3.67
N ILE A 241 16.07 9.86 3.70
CA ILE A 241 15.04 9.93 2.65
C ILE A 241 14.52 11.36 2.47
N ILE A 242 14.24 12.06 3.58
CA ILE A 242 13.77 13.45 3.58
C ILE A 242 14.78 14.39 2.93
N THR A 243 16.08 14.20 3.19
CA THR A 243 17.14 15.09 2.70
C THR A 243 17.77 14.62 1.39
N SER A 244 17.27 13.53 0.79
CA SER A 244 17.78 13.00 -0.46
C SER A 244 17.77 14.05 -1.57
N GLN A 245 18.90 14.17 -2.27
CA GLN A 245 19.00 14.99 -3.48
C GLN A 245 18.44 14.28 -4.72
N SER A 246 18.25 12.95 -4.66
CA SER A 246 17.69 12.15 -5.75
C SER A 246 16.17 12.14 -5.73
N PHE A 247 15.53 12.04 -4.55
CA PHE A 247 14.07 11.93 -4.40
C PHE A 247 13.32 13.27 -4.57
N THR A 248 13.64 14.00 -5.62
CA THR A 248 13.01 15.28 -5.99
C THR A 248 11.59 15.11 -6.54
N ARG A 249 11.31 13.96 -7.16
CA ARG A 249 10.00 13.58 -7.73
C ARG A 249 9.15 12.74 -6.79
N LEU A 250 9.70 12.30 -5.67
CA LEU A 250 9.00 11.44 -4.73
C LEU A 250 7.80 12.18 -4.12
N HIS A 251 6.62 11.58 -4.31
CA HIS A 251 5.35 12.10 -3.82
C HIS A 251 4.43 10.98 -3.27
N SER A 252 4.89 9.73 -3.26
CA SER A 252 4.26 8.63 -2.53
C SER A 252 5.36 7.96 -1.70
N LEU A 253 5.20 7.97 -0.37
CA LEU A 253 6.16 7.37 0.56
C LEU A 253 5.36 6.61 1.63
N ARG A 254 5.56 5.29 1.69
CA ARG A 254 4.96 4.45 2.72
C ARG A 254 6.04 3.95 3.67
N VAL A 255 5.84 4.23 4.96
CA VAL A 255 6.78 3.90 6.05
C VAL A 255 6.05 3.34 7.27
N THR A 256 4.89 2.72 7.05
CA THR A 256 4.11 2.07 8.13
C THR A 256 4.88 0.88 8.70
N GLY A 257 4.74 0.53 9.98
CA GLY A 257 5.44 -0.64 10.52
C GLY A 257 6.96 -0.48 10.52
N ASN A 258 7.47 0.62 11.08
CA ASN A 258 8.90 0.91 11.19
C ASN A 258 9.23 1.38 12.62
N ARG A 259 10.46 1.85 12.85
CA ARG A 259 10.95 2.35 14.14
C ARG A 259 11.04 3.88 14.19
N ILE A 260 10.21 4.57 13.41
CA ILE A 260 10.22 6.04 13.32
C ILE A 260 9.63 6.62 14.60
N GLY A 261 10.40 7.45 15.30
CA GLY A 261 10.02 8.13 16.51
C GLY A 261 9.67 9.60 16.32
N ASP A 262 9.64 10.31 17.45
CA ASP A 262 9.27 11.73 17.51
C ASP A 262 10.22 12.61 16.69
N ALA A 263 11.53 12.31 16.66
CA ALA A 263 12.49 13.16 15.95
C ALA A 263 12.35 13.01 14.42
N GLY A 264 12.11 11.79 13.92
CA GLY A 264 11.88 11.53 12.50
C GLY A 264 10.60 12.22 12.01
N VAL A 265 9.52 12.08 12.77
CA VAL A 265 8.26 12.79 12.48
C VAL A 265 8.43 14.31 12.54
N ALA A 266 9.18 14.83 13.51
CA ALA A 266 9.44 16.26 13.59
C ALA A 266 10.26 16.80 12.41
N ARG A 267 11.12 15.98 11.79
CA ARG A 267 11.80 16.31 10.53
C ARG A 267 10.83 16.23 9.35
N LEU A 268 10.03 15.17 9.27
CA LEU A 268 9.01 15.00 8.23
C LEU A 268 8.05 16.18 8.18
N ALA A 269 7.51 16.58 9.34
CA ALA A 269 6.59 17.70 9.51
C ALA A 269 7.08 19.03 8.92
N ARG A 270 8.40 19.23 8.82
CA ARG A 270 9.05 20.45 8.30
C ARG A 270 9.59 20.28 6.88
N SER A 271 9.41 19.10 6.27
CA SER A 271 10.02 18.77 4.99
C SER A 271 9.15 19.15 3.80
N ALA A 272 9.81 19.49 2.68
CA ALA A 272 9.14 19.65 1.39
C ALA A 272 8.53 18.33 0.89
N LEU A 273 9.17 17.19 1.23
CA LEU A 273 8.67 15.86 0.89
C LEU A 273 7.27 15.62 1.50
N PHE A 274 7.05 16.00 2.75
CA PHE A 274 5.74 15.87 3.38
C PHE A 274 4.67 16.69 2.66
N GLY A 275 5.00 17.91 2.22
CA GLY A 275 4.11 18.71 1.38
C GLY A 275 3.81 18.08 0.01
N ARG A 276 4.77 17.39 -0.62
CA ARG A 276 4.54 16.64 -1.86
C ARG A 276 3.64 15.43 -1.63
N VAL A 277 3.93 14.63 -0.60
CA VAL A 277 3.20 13.40 -0.26
C VAL A 277 1.75 13.71 0.06
N THR A 278 1.49 14.61 1.00
CA THR A 278 0.12 14.97 1.41
C THR A 278 -0.72 15.62 0.31
N LYS A 279 -0.07 16.24 -0.69
CA LYS A 279 -0.76 16.79 -1.87
C LYS A 279 -1.11 15.72 -2.91
N ALA A 280 -0.24 14.72 -3.08
CA ALA A 280 -0.46 13.64 -4.04
C ALA A 280 -1.38 12.55 -3.49
N GLU A 281 -1.20 12.19 -2.22
CA GLU A 281 -1.99 11.22 -1.48
C GLU A 281 -2.53 11.91 -0.21
N PRO A 282 -3.83 12.28 -0.17
CA PRO A 282 -4.41 12.98 0.98
C PRO A 282 -4.63 12.05 2.19
N GLU A 283 -4.20 10.79 2.10
CA GLU A 283 -4.19 9.83 3.20
C GLU A 283 -2.77 9.61 3.69
N LEU A 284 -2.49 10.04 4.92
CA LEU A 284 -1.20 9.79 5.56
C LEU A 284 -1.34 8.65 6.57
N SER A 285 -0.57 7.58 6.39
CA SER A 285 -0.40 6.55 7.42
C SER A 285 1.02 6.55 7.95
N LEU A 286 1.14 6.72 9.27
CA LEU A 286 2.35 6.48 10.05
C LEU A 286 2.07 5.39 11.11
N ARG A 287 1.12 4.51 10.80
CA ARG A 287 0.72 3.39 11.67
C ARG A 287 1.92 2.52 12.04
N ALA A 288 1.88 1.93 13.23
CA ALA A 288 2.87 0.96 13.69
C ALA A 288 4.29 1.53 13.66
N ASN A 289 4.47 2.68 14.33
CA ASN A 289 5.76 3.32 14.49
C ASN A 289 5.99 3.63 15.98
N MET A 290 7.04 4.39 16.30
CA MET A 290 7.41 4.75 17.67
C MET A 290 7.03 6.20 18.01
N ILE A 291 5.91 6.70 17.47
CA ILE A 291 5.49 8.10 17.63
C ILE A 291 4.84 8.28 18.99
N GLY A 292 5.36 9.23 19.76
CA GLY A 292 4.84 9.65 21.06
C GLY A 292 4.19 11.02 21.02
N THR A 293 4.14 11.66 22.19
CA THR A 293 3.54 12.99 22.37
C THR A 293 4.22 14.06 21.54
N ALA A 294 5.56 14.06 21.45
CA ALA A 294 6.27 15.15 20.78
C ALA A 294 6.14 15.04 19.25
N GLY A 295 6.10 13.83 18.69
CA GLY A 295 5.88 13.59 17.27
C GLY A 295 4.45 13.97 16.85
N ALA A 296 3.45 13.60 17.65
CA ALA A 296 2.07 14.05 17.45
C ALA A 296 1.94 15.58 17.49
N ALA A 297 2.60 16.23 18.45
CA ALA A 297 2.64 17.69 18.52
C ALA A 297 3.37 18.31 17.31
N ALA A 298 4.44 17.69 16.82
CA ALA A 298 5.14 18.16 15.62
C ALA A 298 4.25 18.10 14.38
N LEU A 299 3.53 16.97 14.16
CA LEU A 299 2.54 16.85 13.09
C LEU A 299 1.42 17.89 13.22
N ALA A 300 0.94 18.15 14.42
CA ALA A 300 -0.10 19.15 14.68
C ALA A 300 0.31 20.55 14.18
N THR A 301 1.60 20.88 14.22
CA THR A 301 2.11 22.17 13.72
C THR A 301 2.42 22.19 12.22
N ALA A 302 2.39 21.04 11.54
CA ALA A 302 2.80 20.92 10.15
C ALA A 302 1.73 21.49 9.20
N PRO A 303 2.02 22.53 8.40
CA PRO A 303 1.04 23.12 7.48
C PRO A 303 0.56 22.13 6.41
N ALA A 304 1.43 21.21 5.98
CA ALA A 304 1.12 20.19 4.99
C ALA A 304 0.00 19.24 5.44
N LEU A 305 -0.23 19.08 6.75
CA LEU A 305 -1.33 18.27 7.27
C LEU A 305 -2.71 18.82 6.84
N ALA A 306 -2.81 20.11 6.52
CA ALA A 306 -4.04 20.73 6.04
C ALA A 306 -4.51 20.19 4.67
N ALA A 307 -3.64 19.48 3.93
CA ALA A 307 -4.02 18.79 2.70
C ALA A 307 -4.61 17.40 2.96
N CYS A 308 -4.42 16.82 4.16
CA CYS A 308 -4.86 15.47 4.48
C CYS A 308 -6.37 15.39 4.73
N THR A 309 -6.98 14.30 4.23
CA THR A 309 -8.36 13.89 4.51
C THR A 309 -8.41 12.65 5.39
N ALA A 310 -7.36 11.83 5.42
CA ALA A 310 -7.24 10.72 6.35
C ALA A 310 -5.87 10.72 7.03
N LEU A 311 -5.87 10.50 8.35
CA LEU A 311 -4.66 10.36 9.14
C LEU A 311 -4.74 9.09 9.98
N ASP A 312 -3.77 8.20 9.79
CA ASP A 312 -3.61 6.98 10.58
C ASP A 312 -2.33 7.04 11.41
N LEU A 313 -2.52 7.15 12.72
CA LEU A 313 -1.49 7.08 13.76
C LEU A 313 -1.73 5.89 14.69
N SER A 314 -2.50 4.89 14.25
CA SER A 314 -2.78 3.71 15.05
C SER A 314 -1.50 2.92 15.35
N HIS A 315 -1.49 2.13 16.42
CA HIS A 315 -0.31 1.38 16.88
C HIS A 315 0.92 2.28 17.06
N ASN A 316 0.78 3.33 17.85
CA ASN A 316 1.88 4.19 18.25
C ASN A 316 1.83 4.38 19.77
N TYR A 317 2.55 5.36 20.30
CA TYR A 317 2.65 5.65 21.72
C TYR A 317 2.02 7.00 22.08
N LEU A 318 0.97 7.42 21.35
CA LEU A 318 0.31 8.70 21.63
C LEU A 318 -0.38 8.66 22.99
N SER A 319 -0.01 9.60 23.86
CA SER A 319 -0.70 9.87 25.12
C SER A 319 -1.85 10.87 24.93
N ASP A 320 -2.64 11.06 25.98
CA ASP A 320 -3.66 12.10 26.09
C ASP A 320 -3.17 13.48 25.61
N SER A 321 -1.95 13.87 25.98
CA SER A 321 -1.38 15.15 25.57
C SER A 321 -1.05 15.22 24.09
N GLY A 322 -0.62 14.10 23.49
CA GLY A 322 -0.33 14.02 22.06
C GLY A 322 -1.60 14.12 21.23
N VAL A 323 -2.64 13.39 21.62
CA VAL A 323 -3.96 13.49 20.99
C VAL A 323 -4.54 14.90 21.15
N ALA A 324 -4.45 15.49 22.34
CA ALA A 324 -4.89 16.87 22.57
C ALA A 324 -4.15 17.88 21.69
N ALA A 325 -2.84 17.70 21.47
CA ALA A 325 -2.06 18.57 20.58
C ALA A 325 -2.56 18.46 19.13
N LEU A 326 -2.80 17.25 18.62
CA LEU A 326 -3.37 17.02 17.29
C LEU A 326 -4.75 17.67 17.16
N LEU A 327 -5.65 17.45 18.12
CA LEU A 327 -7.02 17.99 18.08
C LEU A 327 -7.09 19.52 18.18
N ARG A 328 -6.06 20.17 18.73
CA ARG A 328 -5.93 21.65 18.75
C ARG A 328 -5.34 22.20 17.45
N SER A 329 -4.84 21.36 16.55
CA SER A 329 -4.23 21.81 15.31
C SER A 329 -5.23 22.56 14.43
N PRO A 330 -4.85 23.72 13.85
CA PRO A 330 -5.66 24.33 12.80
C PRO A 330 -5.61 23.53 11.48
N ASN A 331 -4.64 22.63 11.33
CA ASN A 331 -4.32 21.92 10.09
C ASN A 331 -5.08 20.60 9.94
N ILE A 332 -6.02 20.25 10.84
CA ILE A 332 -6.81 19.01 10.76
C ILE A 332 -8.25 19.24 10.28
N SER A 333 -8.60 20.45 9.86
CA SER A 333 -9.98 20.85 9.50
C SER A 333 -10.56 20.10 8.31
N ARG A 334 -9.73 19.46 7.48
CA ARG A 334 -10.16 18.64 6.33
C ARG A 334 -10.21 17.13 6.61
N LEU A 335 -9.81 16.69 7.81
CA LEU A 335 -9.83 15.27 8.15
C LEU A 335 -11.26 14.74 8.17
N ARG A 336 -11.48 13.69 7.39
CA ARG A 336 -12.67 12.84 7.35
C ARG A 336 -12.45 11.53 8.08
N ALA A 337 -11.23 11.02 8.13
CA ALA A 337 -10.86 9.84 8.89
C ALA A 337 -9.67 10.14 9.81
N LEU A 338 -9.82 9.81 11.09
CA LEU A 338 -8.75 9.86 12.07
C LEU A 338 -8.66 8.50 12.78
N ARG A 339 -7.52 7.83 12.65
CA ARG A 339 -7.26 6.54 13.29
C ARG A 339 -6.19 6.71 14.36
N LEU A 340 -6.57 6.41 15.60
CA LEU A 340 -5.76 6.49 16.81
C LEU A 340 -5.82 5.18 17.59
N GLY A 341 -6.27 4.09 16.97
CA GLY A 341 -6.39 2.79 17.59
C GLY A 341 -5.05 2.28 18.13
N ARG A 342 -5.05 1.51 19.21
CA ARG A 342 -3.84 0.97 19.88
C ARG A 342 -2.80 2.04 20.20
N ASN A 343 -3.23 3.08 20.91
CA ASN A 343 -2.39 4.11 21.53
C ASN A 343 -2.57 4.09 23.06
N GLN A 344 -2.19 5.17 23.75
CA GLN A 344 -2.25 5.28 25.21
C GLN A 344 -3.30 6.30 25.68
N LEU A 345 -4.37 6.51 24.91
CA LEU A 345 -5.44 7.44 25.27
C LEU A 345 -6.25 6.89 26.45
N THR A 346 -6.50 7.72 27.46
CA THR A 346 -7.26 7.40 28.67
C THR A 346 -8.58 8.19 28.74
N ASP A 347 -9.42 7.84 29.71
CA ASP A 347 -10.64 8.59 30.01
C ASP A 347 -10.37 10.08 30.28
N ASN A 348 -9.27 10.40 30.98
CA ASN A 348 -8.90 11.79 31.26
C ASN A 348 -8.59 12.56 29.98
N GLY A 349 -7.89 11.93 29.03
CA GLY A 349 -7.61 12.52 27.73
C GLY A 349 -8.87 12.79 26.93
N VAL A 350 -9.80 11.83 26.89
CA VAL A 350 -11.10 12.00 26.24
C VAL A 350 -11.90 13.13 26.88
N ILE A 351 -12.00 13.16 28.20
CA ILE A 351 -12.71 14.21 28.95
C ILE A 351 -12.09 15.58 28.67
N ALA A 352 -10.77 15.69 28.74
CA ALA A 352 -10.05 16.94 28.50
C ALA A 352 -10.14 17.44 27.04
N CYS A 353 -10.35 16.52 26.08
CA CYS A 353 -10.48 16.83 24.66
C CYS A 353 -11.93 16.95 24.18
N CYS A 354 -12.93 16.83 25.05
CA CYS A 354 -14.35 16.82 24.66
C CYS A 354 -14.73 17.96 23.72
N ASP A 355 -14.43 19.20 24.10
CA ASP A 355 -14.78 20.38 23.30
C ASP A 355 -13.97 20.48 21.99
N LEU A 356 -12.83 19.80 21.91
CA LEU A 356 -12.03 19.74 20.70
C LEU A 356 -12.62 18.75 19.69
N PHE A 357 -13.19 17.64 20.18
CA PHE A 357 -13.89 16.67 19.34
C PHE A 357 -15.12 17.29 18.65
N ASP A 358 -15.87 18.16 19.33
CA ASP A 358 -17.02 18.85 18.73
C ASP A 358 -16.65 19.66 17.48
N LYS A 359 -15.44 20.23 17.44
CA LYS A 359 -14.94 20.94 16.26
C LYS A 359 -14.60 19.99 15.13
N LEU A 360 -14.00 18.84 15.46
CA LEU A 360 -13.59 17.82 14.52
C LEU A 360 -14.81 17.09 13.91
N PHE A 361 -15.82 16.77 14.71
CA PHE A 361 -17.03 16.04 14.30
C PHE A 361 -17.89 16.77 13.26
N LYS A 362 -17.63 18.06 12.98
CA LYS A 362 -18.30 18.77 11.88
C LYS A 362 -17.95 18.22 10.50
N HIS A 363 -16.77 17.61 10.36
CA HIS A 363 -16.24 17.15 9.07
C HIS A 363 -15.74 15.70 9.09
N LEU A 364 -15.52 15.16 10.30
CA LEU A 364 -15.11 13.78 10.48
C LEU A 364 -16.25 12.82 10.12
N GLN A 365 -15.91 11.74 9.45
CA GLN A 365 -16.78 10.63 9.10
C GLN A 365 -16.43 9.38 9.92
N PHE A 366 -15.14 9.20 10.23
CA PHE A 366 -14.63 8.03 10.94
C PHE A 366 -13.60 8.41 12.02
N LEU A 367 -13.81 7.91 13.24
CA LEU A 367 -12.86 8.01 14.35
C LEU A 367 -12.59 6.62 14.94
N ASP A 368 -11.35 6.14 14.82
CA ASP A 368 -10.92 4.91 15.47
C ASP A 368 -10.14 5.22 16.76
N LEU A 369 -10.68 4.78 17.90
CA LEU A 369 -10.08 4.82 19.23
C LEU A 369 -9.93 3.40 19.81
N SER A 370 -10.02 2.36 18.98
CA SER A 370 -9.95 0.96 19.41
C SER A 370 -8.65 0.67 20.16
N GLY A 371 -8.61 -0.31 21.06
CA GLY A 371 -7.37 -0.77 21.71
C GLY A 371 -6.60 0.28 22.51
N ASN A 372 -7.26 1.37 22.94
CA ASN A 372 -6.68 2.35 23.86
C ASN A 372 -6.93 1.92 25.32
N ARG A 373 -6.79 2.86 26.27
CA ARG A 373 -7.00 2.64 27.71
C ARG A 373 -8.29 3.30 28.20
N LEU A 374 -9.32 3.33 27.36
CA LEU A 374 -10.63 3.88 27.71
C LEU A 374 -11.39 2.89 28.58
N THR A 375 -12.11 3.39 29.58
CA THR A 375 -13.09 2.61 30.34
C THR A 375 -14.51 2.98 29.93
N ARG A 376 -15.50 2.38 30.61
CA ARG A 376 -16.92 2.75 30.43
C ARG A 376 -17.18 4.24 30.65
N VAL A 377 -16.38 4.92 31.47
CA VAL A 377 -16.51 6.35 31.73
C VAL A 377 -16.18 7.15 30.48
N GLY A 378 -14.97 7.00 29.91
CA GLY A 378 -14.58 7.73 28.70
C GLY A 378 -15.45 7.38 27.49
N MET A 379 -15.81 6.10 27.34
CA MET A 379 -16.74 5.67 26.28
C MET A 379 -18.14 6.29 26.46
N GLY A 380 -18.64 6.39 27.69
CA GLY A 380 -19.91 7.05 27.98
C GLY A 380 -19.89 8.54 27.64
N VAL A 381 -18.78 9.23 27.93
CA VAL A 381 -18.58 10.64 27.58
C VAL A 381 -18.60 10.84 26.06
N LEU A 382 -17.90 9.99 25.30
CA LEU A 382 -17.93 10.06 23.83
C LEU A 382 -19.32 9.79 23.28
N SER A 383 -19.99 8.73 23.75
CA SER A 383 -21.34 8.36 23.30
C SER A 383 -22.36 9.48 23.54
N ALA A 384 -22.33 10.11 24.72
CA ALA A 384 -23.21 11.23 25.04
C ALA A 384 -23.00 12.45 24.13
N ARG A 385 -21.78 12.66 23.63
CA ARG A 385 -21.43 13.79 22.75
C ARG A 385 -21.72 13.50 21.26
N LEU A 386 -21.65 12.24 20.86
CA LEU A 386 -21.91 11.82 19.48
C LEU A 386 -23.39 11.88 19.07
N GLY A 387 -24.32 11.93 20.03
CA GLY A 387 -25.76 11.81 19.74
C GLY A 387 -26.33 12.77 18.69
N SER A 388 -25.64 13.87 18.37
CA SER A 388 -26.02 14.81 17.30
C SER A 388 -25.15 14.75 16.03
N HIS A 389 -24.10 13.92 15.99
CA HIS A 389 -23.11 13.87 14.91
C HIS A 389 -23.13 12.52 14.17
N ALA A 390 -23.10 12.55 12.84
CA ALA A 390 -23.07 11.36 11.98
C ALA A 390 -21.65 10.80 11.80
N VAL A 391 -20.94 10.55 12.90
CA VAL A 391 -19.55 10.03 12.89
C VAL A 391 -19.57 8.55 13.27
N GLN A 392 -18.95 7.70 12.45
CA GLN A 392 -18.70 6.31 12.82
C GLN A 392 -17.51 6.26 13.79
N ILE A 393 -17.72 5.68 14.98
CA ILE A 393 -16.69 5.56 16.00
C ILE A 393 -16.44 4.10 16.37
N ASP A 394 -15.17 3.71 16.36
CA ASP A 394 -14.72 2.43 16.90
C ASP A 394 -14.02 2.63 18.25
N VAL A 395 -14.54 1.98 19.29
CA VAL A 395 -13.95 1.92 20.65
C VAL A 395 -13.68 0.47 21.09
N SER A 396 -13.70 -0.48 20.17
CA SER A 396 -13.48 -1.90 20.46
C SER A 396 -12.09 -2.16 21.07
N GLY A 397 -11.94 -3.25 21.84
CA GLY A 397 -10.64 -3.61 22.42
C GLY A 397 -10.10 -2.68 23.52
N ASN A 398 -10.90 -1.71 24.01
CA ASN A 398 -10.56 -0.89 25.17
C ASN A 398 -10.83 -1.63 26.51
N VAL A 399 -10.24 -1.14 27.60
CA VAL A 399 -10.31 -1.77 28.93
C VAL A 399 -11.73 -1.72 29.50
N GLN A 400 -12.39 -2.87 29.65
CA GLN A 400 -13.80 -2.92 30.06
C GLN A 400 -14.04 -2.78 31.58
N SER A 401 -13.01 -2.79 32.43
CA SER A 401 -13.14 -2.62 33.89
C SER A 401 -12.81 -1.20 34.35
N ALA A 402 -13.54 -0.71 35.35
CA ALA A 402 -13.39 0.62 35.94
C ALA A 402 -12.26 0.70 37.01
N THR A 403 -11.36 -0.28 37.05
CA THR A 403 -10.33 -0.35 38.09
C THR A 403 -9.10 0.42 37.64
N ALA A 404 -8.98 1.65 38.17
CA ALA A 404 -7.79 2.49 38.03
C ALA A 404 -6.56 1.80 38.64
N GLY A 405 -5.49 1.75 37.85
CA GLY A 405 -4.16 1.38 38.32
C GLY A 405 -3.54 0.31 37.45
N ASP A 406 -2.81 0.73 36.43
CA ASP A 406 -1.60 0.01 36.04
C ASP A 406 -0.54 1.02 35.61
N ALA A 407 0.63 0.87 36.23
CA ALA A 407 1.83 1.67 36.02
C ALA A 407 2.26 1.65 34.54
N PRO A 408 3.05 2.64 34.07
CA PRO A 408 3.57 2.62 32.70
C PRO A 408 4.33 1.32 32.44
N VAL A 409 3.85 0.52 31.49
CA VAL A 409 4.56 -0.67 30.99
C VAL A 409 5.89 -0.19 30.38
N ALA A 410 7.00 -0.67 30.93
CA ALA A 410 8.33 -0.35 30.43
C ALA A 410 8.49 -0.81 28.97
N VAL A 411 9.22 -0.03 28.18
CA VAL A 411 9.48 -0.24 26.73
C VAL A 411 9.96 -1.67 26.43
N SER A 412 10.64 -2.33 27.37
CA SER A 412 11.14 -3.70 27.22
C SER A 412 10.06 -4.78 27.13
N GLY A 413 8.88 -4.60 27.75
CA GLY A 413 7.80 -5.60 27.71
C GLY A 413 6.91 -5.52 26.45
N LEU A 414 7.10 -4.48 25.63
CA LEU A 414 6.31 -4.22 24.42
C LEU A 414 6.98 -4.70 23.13
N LEU A 415 8.29 -5.00 23.17
CA LEU A 415 9.02 -5.59 22.03
C LEU A 415 8.46 -6.96 21.64
N ASP A 416 8.08 -7.78 22.61
CA ASP A 416 7.48 -9.09 22.37
C ASP A 416 6.09 -8.98 21.71
N GLY A 417 5.28 -7.99 22.12
CA GLY A 417 3.98 -7.70 21.50
C GLY A 417 4.07 -7.03 20.12
N LEU A 418 5.20 -6.38 19.83
CA LEU A 418 5.52 -5.80 18.51
C LEU A 418 5.82 -6.91 17.49
N LEU A 419 6.58 -7.94 17.90
CA LEU A 419 6.82 -9.11 17.06
C LEU A 419 5.52 -9.85 16.76
N ASP A 420 4.64 -10.02 17.75
CA ASP A 420 3.34 -10.65 17.54
C ASP A 420 2.40 -9.79 16.68
N GLY A 421 2.37 -8.47 16.87
CA GLY A 421 1.53 -7.55 16.10
C GLY A 421 1.99 -7.36 14.65
N VAL A 422 3.31 -7.33 14.40
CA VAL A 422 3.89 -7.30 13.05
C VAL A 422 3.72 -8.66 12.37
N ALA A 423 3.93 -9.78 13.08
CA ALA A 423 3.68 -11.12 12.55
C ALA A 423 2.19 -11.34 12.25
N GLU A 424 1.28 -10.81 13.06
CA GLU A 424 -0.17 -10.91 12.86
C GLU A 424 -0.64 -9.99 11.74
N ALA A 425 -0.12 -8.75 11.64
CA ALA A 425 -0.36 -7.88 10.49
C ALA A 425 0.19 -8.47 9.19
N ALA A 426 1.39 -9.07 9.21
CA ALA A 426 1.98 -9.80 8.08
C ALA A 426 1.16 -11.06 7.73
N ARG A 427 0.61 -11.78 8.71
CA ARG A 427 -0.31 -12.91 8.50
C ARG A 427 -1.66 -12.48 7.92
N LEU A 428 -2.21 -11.35 8.35
CA LEU A 428 -3.45 -10.79 7.82
C LEU A 428 -3.26 -10.21 6.42
N LYS A 429 -2.15 -9.51 6.14
CA LYS A 429 -1.79 -9.06 4.79
C LYS A 429 -1.58 -10.27 3.86
N ARG A 430 -0.85 -11.31 4.30
CA ARG A 430 -0.74 -12.61 3.60
C ARG A 430 -2.10 -13.21 3.26
N ARG A 431 -3.11 -13.09 4.13
CA ARG A 431 -4.46 -13.62 3.89
C ARG A 431 -5.30 -12.76 2.95
N VAL A 432 -5.12 -11.44 2.96
CA VAL A 432 -5.94 -10.49 2.19
C VAL A 432 -5.40 -10.27 0.77
N THR A 433 -4.08 -10.28 0.56
CA THR A 433 -3.50 -10.11 -0.80
C THR A 433 -3.35 -11.42 -1.56
N HIS A 434 -3.13 -12.55 -0.87
CA HIS A 434 -3.05 -13.88 -1.49
C HIS A 434 -3.70 -14.94 -0.60
N PRO A 435 -5.02 -15.18 -0.72
CA PRO A 435 -5.66 -16.26 0.02
C PRO A 435 -4.98 -17.58 -0.37
N ARG A 436 -4.20 -18.15 0.56
CA ARG A 436 -3.77 -19.54 0.44
C ARG A 436 -5.05 -20.36 0.39
N HIS A 437 -5.33 -20.99 -0.76
CA HIS A 437 -6.27 -22.10 -0.81
C HIS A 437 -5.68 -23.19 0.08
N LEU A 438 -6.22 -23.31 1.30
CA LEU A 438 -6.13 -24.53 2.08
C LEU A 438 -6.85 -25.59 1.24
N SER A 439 -6.07 -26.37 0.49
CA SER A 439 -6.50 -27.68 0.04
C SER A 439 -6.46 -28.59 1.27
N ASP A 440 -7.58 -28.69 1.98
CA ASP A 440 -7.83 -29.84 2.84
C ASP A 440 -8.46 -30.94 1.97
N SER A 441 -7.76 -32.08 1.99
CA SER A 441 -8.18 -33.48 1.72
C SER A 441 -9.51 -33.75 1.02
#